data_AF-A0A353ZS00-F1
#
_entry.id   AF-A0A353ZS00-F1
#
_cell.length_a   1.000
_cell.length_b   1.000
_cell.length_c   1.000
_cell.angle_alpha   90.00
_cell.angle_beta   90.00
_cell.angle_gamma   90.00
#
_symmetry.space_group_name_H-M   'P 1'
#
loop_
_entity.id
_entity.type
_entity.pdbx_description
1 polymer ?
#
loop_
_entity_poly.entity_id
_entity_poly.type
_entity_poly.pdbx_seq_one_letter_code
_entity_poly.pdbx_strand_id
1 'polypeptide(L)'
;MTAFRSLPGSALAVGAFVLTVLLGLGGASASALWLQTATATMTVTATGNWPGPPITQLSCTNDNPEKIATLRFTVSAPATISYAALQPNGSYGTSYLSVVPGIIVLTTNPPASQVVKDNPASGPLTLRLTATYLDQTAASVELTLSYNASNGKLVCPPNLVPAMG
;
A
#
# COMPACT_ATOMS: atom_id res chain seq x y z
N MET A 1 21.48 62.34 21.07
CA MET A 1 22.23 62.41 19.79
C MET A 1 23.11 61.17 19.70
N THR A 2 22.74 60.22 18.84
CA THR A 2 23.62 59.12 18.45
C THR A 2 23.35 58.86 16.97
N ALA A 3 24.36 59.12 16.15
CA ALA A 3 24.29 59.13 14.70
C ALA A 3 24.06 57.73 14.15
N PHE A 4 23.04 57.56 13.29
CA PHE A 4 23.00 56.44 12.36
C PHE A 4 24.17 56.63 11.39
N ARG A 5 25.21 55.81 11.58
CA ARG A 5 26.34 55.68 10.66
C ARG A 5 25.80 55.33 9.27
N SER A 6 25.85 56.29 8.37
CA SER A 6 25.67 56.11 6.94
C SER A 6 26.71 55.10 6.45
N LEU A 7 26.30 53.85 6.22
CA LEU A 7 27.14 52.83 5.60
C LEU A 7 27.29 53.17 4.11
N PRO A 8 28.50 53.52 3.62
CA PRO A 8 28.71 53.82 2.22
C PRO A 8 28.52 52.54 1.39
N GLY A 9 27.57 52.55 0.45
CA GLY A 9 27.30 51.45 -0.48
C GLY A 9 25.89 50.84 -0.42
N SER A 10 25.10 51.12 0.62
CA SER A 10 23.71 50.63 0.72
C SER A 10 22.77 51.24 -0.33
N ALA A 11 22.98 52.51 -0.70
CA ALA A 11 22.21 53.17 -1.76
C ALA A 11 22.49 52.57 -3.15
N LEU A 12 23.71 52.08 -3.39
CA LEU A 12 24.10 51.47 -4.67
C LEU A 12 23.49 50.07 -4.85
N ALA A 13 23.39 49.30 -3.75
CA ALA A 13 22.76 47.97 -3.77
C ALA A 13 21.25 48.04 -4.01
N VAL A 14 20.56 49.02 -3.41
CA VAL A 14 19.12 49.25 -3.67
C VAL A 14 18.91 49.75 -5.10
N GLY A 15 19.77 50.64 -5.60
CA GLY A 15 19.71 51.12 -6.99
C GLY A 15 19.82 49.99 -8.02
N ALA A 16 20.75 49.04 -7.81
CA ALA A 16 20.92 47.88 -8.67
C ALA A 16 19.72 46.92 -8.62
N PHE A 17 19.11 46.72 -7.45
CA PHE A 17 17.94 45.86 -7.28
C PHE A 17 16.69 46.43 -7.96
N VAL A 18 16.51 47.75 -7.90
CA VAL A 18 15.39 48.42 -8.59
C VAL A 18 15.61 48.41 -10.11
N LEU A 19 16.86 48.56 -10.57
CA LEU A 19 17.18 48.46 -12.00
C LEU A 19 16.92 47.06 -12.56
N THR A 20 17.27 45.98 -11.84
CA THR A 20 16.99 44.61 -12.30
C THR A 20 15.50 44.26 -12.28
N VAL A 21 14.71 44.83 -11.37
CA VAL A 21 13.25 44.68 -11.37
C VAL A 21 12.61 45.43 -12.55
N LEU A 22 13.10 46.63 -12.89
CA LEU A 22 12.55 47.43 -13.99
C LEU A 22 13.04 47.00 -15.39
N LEU A 23 14.26 46.47 -15.54
CA LEU A 23 14.83 46.07 -16.83
C LEU A 23 14.50 44.64 -17.30
N GLY A 24 13.54 43.96 -16.66
CA GLY A 24 12.72 42.97 -17.37
C GLY A 24 13.25 41.53 -17.42
N LEU A 25 13.13 40.81 -16.30
CA LEU A 25 13.12 39.33 -16.29
C LEU A 25 12.31 38.73 -15.11
N GLY A 26 11.32 39.46 -14.58
CA GLY A 26 10.50 38.99 -13.44
C GLY A 26 9.03 39.37 -13.45
N GLY A 27 8.51 39.94 -14.55
CA GLY A 27 7.17 40.53 -14.60
C GLY A 27 6.01 39.60 -15.01
N ALA A 28 6.24 38.30 -15.19
CA ALA A 28 5.23 37.38 -15.76
C ALA A 28 4.77 36.24 -14.83
N SER A 29 5.20 36.21 -13.56
CA SER A 29 4.90 35.10 -12.65
C SER A 29 4.28 35.52 -11.32
N ALA A 30 3.46 36.58 -11.31
CA ALA A 30 2.78 37.03 -10.08
C ALA A 30 1.27 37.27 -10.24
N SER A 31 0.70 36.96 -11.41
CA SER A 31 -0.73 37.10 -11.72
C SER A 31 -1.40 35.75 -12.05
N ALA A 32 -0.95 34.67 -11.40
CA ALA A 32 -1.59 33.34 -11.49
C ALA A 32 -1.99 32.75 -10.13
N LEU A 33 -1.93 33.52 -9.04
CA LEU A 33 -2.24 33.04 -7.68
C LEU A 33 -3.56 33.57 -7.10
N TRP A 34 -4.24 34.51 -7.77
CA TRP A 34 -5.45 35.16 -7.24
C TRP A 34 -6.77 34.62 -7.82
N LEU A 35 -6.73 33.58 -8.66
CA LEU A 35 -7.94 32.98 -9.26
C LEU A 35 -8.06 31.46 -9.09
N GLN A 36 -7.24 30.85 -8.24
CA GLN A 36 -7.51 29.48 -7.81
C GLN A 36 -8.37 29.50 -6.55
N THR A 37 -9.64 29.88 -6.71
CA THR A 37 -10.74 29.18 -6.02
C THR A 37 -10.81 27.75 -6.57
N ALA A 38 -9.71 27.01 -6.48
CA ALA A 38 -9.75 25.57 -6.58
C ALA A 38 -10.26 25.13 -5.21
N THR A 39 -11.58 25.06 -5.08
CA THR A 39 -12.20 24.18 -4.09
C THR A 39 -11.77 22.77 -4.49
N ALA A 40 -10.54 22.40 -4.12
CA ALA A 40 -10.13 21.03 -4.08
C ALA A 40 -10.98 20.44 -2.97
N THR A 41 -12.12 19.87 -3.35
CA THR A 41 -12.74 18.80 -2.57
C THR A 41 -11.71 17.67 -2.51
N MET A 42 -10.75 17.81 -1.61
CA MET A 42 -10.03 16.69 -1.06
C MET A 42 -11.07 15.94 -0.25
N THR A 43 -11.73 14.97 -0.89
CA THR A 43 -12.28 13.85 -0.16
C THR A 43 -11.10 13.15 0.48
N VAL A 44 -10.70 13.63 1.65
CA VAL A 44 -9.91 12.87 2.60
C VAL A 44 -10.85 11.76 3.04
N THR A 45 -10.85 10.65 2.32
CA THR A 45 -11.23 9.36 2.90
C THR A 45 -10.17 9.08 3.96
N ALA A 46 -10.35 9.67 5.13
CA ALA A 46 -9.88 9.10 6.36
C ALA A 46 -10.68 7.80 6.52
N THR A 47 -10.23 6.74 5.86
CA THR A 47 -10.39 5.42 6.44
C THR A 47 -9.69 5.52 7.77
N GLY A 48 -10.46 5.79 8.84
CA GLY A 48 -9.99 6.01 10.21
C GLY A 48 -9.41 4.76 10.85
N ASN A 49 -8.74 3.93 10.06
CA ASN A 49 -8.05 2.74 10.49
C ASN A 49 -6.60 3.16 10.67
N TRP A 50 -6.25 3.60 11.88
CA TRP A 50 -4.85 3.56 12.29
C TRP A 50 -4.28 2.18 11.93
N PRO A 51 -3.06 2.10 11.38
CA PRO A 51 -2.48 0.79 11.08
C PRO A 51 -2.44 -0.01 12.36
N GLY A 52 -3.08 -1.18 12.34
CA GLY A 52 -3.07 -2.09 13.48
C GLY A 52 -1.67 -2.68 13.68
N PRO A 53 -1.45 -3.47 14.73
CA PRO A 53 -0.22 -4.23 14.91
C PRO A 53 0.20 -4.93 13.60
N PRO A 54 1.47 -4.86 13.18
CA PRO A 54 1.88 -5.46 11.92
C PRO A 54 1.80 -6.99 11.96
N ILE A 55 1.62 -7.60 10.79
CA ILE A 55 1.80 -9.04 10.62
C ILE A 55 3.32 -9.28 10.58
N THR A 56 3.86 -9.91 11.62
CA THR A 56 5.32 -9.94 11.88
C THR A 56 6.04 -11.09 11.20
N GLN A 57 5.32 -12.17 10.90
CA GLN A 57 5.89 -13.34 10.25
C GLN A 57 4.90 -13.84 9.21
N LEU A 58 5.43 -14.25 8.06
CA LEU A 58 4.69 -14.90 7.00
C LEU A 58 5.56 -16.04 6.45
N SER A 59 5.05 -17.26 6.47
CA SER A 59 5.67 -18.42 5.81
C SER A 59 4.63 -19.19 5.00
N CYS A 60 5.08 -19.82 3.93
CA CYS A 60 4.27 -20.63 3.04
C CYS A 60 5.02 -21.93 2.83
N THR A 61 4.37 -23.04 3.14
CA THR A 61 4.92 -24.38 2.95
C THR A 61 3.97 -25.21 2.11
N ASN A 62 4.53 -26.00 1.20
CA ASN A 62 3.76 -26.93 0.40
C ASN A 62 3.88 -28.35 0.90
N ASP A 63 2.82 -29.12 0.67
CA ASP A 63 2.88 -30.57 0.74
C ASP A 63 3.62 -31.18 -0.47
N ASN A 64 3.99 -32.46 -0.42
CA ASN A 64 4.61 -33.19 -1.52
C ASN A 64 3.55 -34.11 -2.18
N PRO A 65 2.64 -33.55 -3.00
CA PRO A 65 2.96 -33.26 -4.40
C PRO A 65 2.55 -31.85 -4.87
N GLU A 66 2.67 -30.86 -3.98
CA GLU A 66 2.37 -29.43 -4.22
C GLU A 66 0.88 -29.17 -4.52
N LYS A 67 0.00 -29.91 -3.86
CA LYS A 67 -1.47 -29.75 -3.97
C LYS A 67 -2.08 -28.95 -2.82
N ILE A 68 -1.34 -28.83 -1.73
CA ILE A 68 -1.75 -28.13 -0.52
C ILE A 68 -0.66 -27.11 -0.20
N ALA A 69 -1.04 -25.86 -0.07
CA ALA A 69 -0.18 -24.81 0.46
C ALA A 69 -0.72 -24.35 1.82
N THR A 70 0.17 -24.34 2.80
CA THR A 70 -0.12 -23.89 4.15
C THR A 70 0.58 -22.57 4.39
N LEU A 71 -0.23 -21.54 4.61
CA LEU A 71 0.19 -20.21 4.97
C LEU A 71 0.20 -20.10 6.48
N ARG A 72 1.32 -19.67 7.05
CA ARG A 72 1.45 -19.38 8.47
C ARG A 72 1.80 -17.93 8.66
N PHE A 73 1.12 -17.27 9.57
CA PHE A 73 1.39 -15.88 9.87
C PHE A 73 1.21 -15.59 11.36
N THR A 74 2.00 -14.65 11.86
CA THR A 74 1.96 -14.24 13.26
C THR A 74 1.37 -12.84 13.34
N VAL A 75 0.29 -12.72 14.11
CA VAL A 75 -0.41 -11.46 14.34
C VAL A 75 -0.89 -11.40 15.80
N SER A 76 -0.69 -10.26 16.46
CA SER A 76 -1.04 -10.11 17.88
C SER A 76 -2.52 -9.80 18.04
N ALA A 77 -3.31 -10.71 18.63
CA ALA A 77 -4.71 -10.51 19.00
C ALA A 77 -5.64 -9.96 17.87
N PRO A 78 -5.70 -10.59 16.68
CA PRO A 78 -6.66 -10.20 15.66
C PRO A 78 -8.10 -10.55 16.11
N ALA A 79 -9.07 -9.68 15.81
CA ALA A 79 -10.49 -9.99 15.96
C ALA A 79 -10.98 -10.89 14.83
N THR A 80 -10.60 -10.55 13.59
CA THR A 80 -10.91 -11.35 12.40
C THR A 80 -9.74 -11.37 11.44
N ILE A 81 -9.57 -12.49 10.75
CA ILE A 81 -8.61 -12.60 9.65
C ILE A 81 -9.38 -12.94 8.40
N SER A 82 -9.18 -12.13 7.36
CA SER A 82 -9.69 -12.37 6.04
C SER A 82 -8.57 -12.48 5.02
N TYR A 83 -8.84 -13.17 3.92
CA TYR A 83 -7.94 -13.23 2.77
C TYR A 83 -8.73 -13.13 1.47
N ALA A 84 -8.17 -12.44 0.49
CA ALA A 84 -8.75 -12.30 -0.83
C ALA A 84 -7.66 -12.49 -1.88
N ALA A 85 -8.02 -13.04 -3.04
CA ALA A 85 -7.10 -13.15 -4.16
C ALA A 85 -7.19 -11.93 -5.07
N LEU A 86 -6.05 -11.48 -5.58
CA LEU A 86 -5.97 -10.47 -6.63
C LEU A 86 -6.43 -11.10 -7.94
N GLN A 87 -7.45 -10.51 -8.54
CA GLN A 87 -7.98 -10.94 -9.83
C GLN A 87 -7.17 -10.31 -10.98
N PRO A 88 -7.28 -10.86 -12.20
CA PRO A 88 -6.61 -10.31 -13.39
C PRO A 88 -6.98 -8.87 -13.73
N ASN A 89 -8.11 -8.37 -13.23
CA ASN A 89 -8.56 -6.98 -13.37
C ASN A 89 -7.85 -5.99 -12.40
N GLY A 90 -6.93 -6.48 -11.56
CA GLY A 90 -6.21 -5.69 -10.56
C GLY A 90 -6.99 -5.39 -9.27
N SER A 91 -8.19 -5.96 -9.12
CA SER A 91 -9.02 -5.83 -7.91
C SER A 91 -8.96 -7.10 -7.06
N TYR A 92 -9.16 -6.94 -5.75
CA TYR A 92 -9.34 -8.09 -4.86
C TYR A 92 -10.72 -8.69 -5.03
N GLY A 93 -10.79 -10.01 -5.22
CA GLY A 93 -12.03 -10.75 -5.34
C GLY A 93 -12.75 -10.94 -4.00
N THR A 94 -13.58 -11.98 -3.92
CA THR A 94 -14.30 -12.36 -2.70
C THR A 94 -13.33 -12.53 -1.52
N SER A 95 -13.65 -11.89 -0.38
CA SER A 95 -12.92 -12.08 0.87
C SER A 95 -13.43 -13.30 1.62
N TYR A 96 -12.50 -14.13 2.07
CA TYR A 96 -12.74 -15.35 2.84
C TYR A 96 -12.24 -15.20 4.26
N LEU A 97 -12.98 -15.72 5.24
CA LEU A 97 -12.55 -15.71 6.63
C LEU A 97 -11.67 -16.92 6.94
N SER A 98 -10.60 -16.71 7.70
CA SER A 98 -9.84 -17.81 8.27
C SER A 98 -10.53 -18.34 9.52
N VAL A 99 -10.75 -19.65 9.58
CA VAL A 99 -11.34 -20.33 10.75
C VAL A 99 -10.30 -20.45 11.88
N VAL A 100 -9.03 -20.55 11.53
CA VAL A 100 -7.92 -20.70 12.48
C VAL A 100 -7.04 -19.45 12.42
N PRO A 101 -6.80 -18.77 13.55
CA PRO A 101 -5.88 -17.65 13.57
C PRO A 101 -4.45 -18.12 13.28
N GLY A 102 -3.77 -17.40 12.39
CA GLY A 102 -2.37 -17.64 12.06
C GLY A 102 -2.11 -18.78 11.06
N ILE A 103 -3.13 -19.51 10.60
CA ILE A 103 -2.98 -20.58 9.60
C ILE A 103 -4.07 -20.49 8.55
N ILE A 104 -3.71 -20.46 7.27
CA ILE A 104 -4.64 -20.63 6.14
C ILE A 104 -4.14 -21.79 5.28
N VAL A 105 -5.04 -22.72 4.96
CA VAL A 105 -4.74 -23.89 4.13
C VAL A 105 -5.47 -23.76 2.79
N LEU A 106 -4.70 -23.80 1.71
CA LEU A 106 -5.18 -23.76 0.35
C LEU A 106 -4.99 -25.15 -0.25
N THR A 107 -6.06 -25.75 -0.74
CA THR A 107 -6.01 -27.03 -1.46
C THR A 107 -6.52 -26.87 -2.88
N THR A 108 -5.82 -27.49 -3.82
CA THR A 108 -6.26 -27.66 -5.20
C THR A 108 -6.92 -29.03 -5.42
N ASN A 109 -6.78 -29.95 -4.47
CA ASN A 109 -7.37 -31.29 -4.52
C ASN A 109 -8.83 -31.24 -4.03
N PRO A 110 -9.77 -32.03 -4.59
CA PRO A 110 -11.17 -31.98 -4.20
C PRO A 110 -11.39 -32.34 -2.72
N PRO A 111 -12.16 -31.55 -1.97
CA PRO A 111 -12.74 -30.26 -2.37
C PRO A 111 -11.68 -29.14 -2.39
N ALA A 112 -11.50 -28.50 -3.56
CA ALA A 112 -10.58 -27.38 -3.70
C ALA A 112 -11.07 -26.17 -2.89
N SER A 113 -10.13 -25.40 -2.32
CA SER A 113 -10.45 -24.18 -1.58
C SER A 113 -11.18 -23.20 -2.49
N GLN A 114 -12.22 -22.54 -1.96
CA GLN A 114 -13.09 -21.68 -2.78
C GLN A 114 -12.32 -20.52 -3.43
N VAL A 115 -11.32 -19.96 -2.75
CA VAL A 115 -10.43 -18.92 -3.32
C VAL A 115 -9.67 -19.39 -4.58
N VAL A 116 -9.29 -20.68 -4.63
CA VAL A 116 -8.60 -21.27 -5.79
C VAL A 116 -9.60 -21.50 -6.93
N LYS A 117 -10.83 -21.91 -6.59
CA LYS A 117 -11.92 -22.09 -7.56
C LYS A 117 -12.33 -20.77 -8.22
N ASP A 118 -12.40 -19.70 -7.44
CA ASP A 118 -12.73 -18.36 -7.91
C ASP A 118 -11.62 -17.74 -8.78
N ASN A 119 -10.39 -18.28 -8.71
CA ASN A 119 -9.23 -17.79 -9.45
C ASN A 119 -8.57 -18.94 -10.24
N PRO A 120 -9.26 -19.50 -11.26
CA PRO A 120 -8.82 -20.72 -11.94
C PRO A 120 -7.67 -20.51 -12.93
N ALA A 121 -7.20 -19.27 -13.14
CA ALA A 121 -6.16 -18.96 -14.11
C ALA A 121 -4.78 -19.47 -13.63
N SER A 122 -4.06 -20.18 -14.50
CA SER A 122 -2.65 -20.50 -14.27
C SER A 122 -1.82 -19.22 -14.23
N GLY A 123 -0.93 -19.10 -13.26
CA GLY A 123 -0.05 -17.94 -13.11
C GLY A 123 0.20 -17.56 -11.64
N PRO A 124 0.67 -16.33 -11.40
CA PRO A 124 0.82 -15.81 -10.05
C PRO A 124 -0.55 -15.63 -9.40
N LEU A 125 -0.78 -16.33 -8.29
CA LEU A 125 -1.93 -16.17 -7.41
C LEU A 125 -1.50 -15.28 -6.24
N THR A 126 -1.77 -13.98 -6.33
CA THR A 126 -1.51 -13.04 -5.23
C THR A 126 -2.68 -13.05 -4.25
N LEU A 127 -2.39 -13.29 -2.98
CA LEU A 127 -3.33 -13.25 -1.88
C LEU A 127 -3.01 -12.06 -0.98
N ARG A 128 -4.03 -11.27 -0.64
CA ARG A 128 -3.95 -10.26 0.39
C ARG A 128 -4.60 -10.79 1.65
N LEU A 129 -3.80 -10.89 2.69
CA LEU A 129 -4.21 -11.19 4.05
C LEU A 129 -4.54 -9.88 4.72
N THR A 130 -5.67 -9.81 5.42
CA THR A 130 -6.09 -8.63 6.18
C THR A 130 -6.54 -9.09 7.56
N ALA A 131 -5.79 -8.67 8.58
CA ALA A 131 -6.16 -8.81 9.98
C ALA A 131 -6.89 -7.55 10.42
N THR A 132 -8.05 -7.71 11.06
CA THR A 132 -8.83 -6.62 11.65
C THR A 132 -8.86 -6.81 13.16
N TYR A 133 -8.66 -5.72 13.90
CA TYR A 133 -8.62 -5.73 15.37
C TYR A 133 -9.95 -5.25 15.96
N LEU A 134 -10.12 -5.44 17.27
CA LEU A 134 -11.32 -4.99 17.99
C LEU A 134 -11.51 -3.47 17.90
N ASP A 135 -10.40 -2.72 17.86
CA ASP A 135 -10.39 -1.26 17.69
C ASP A 135 -10.65 -0.82 16.23
N GLN A 136 -11.12 -1.74 15.39
CA GLN A 136 -11.38 -1.56 13.95
C GLN A 136 -10.14 -1.20 13.13
N THR A 137 -8.94 -1.17 13.71
CA THR A 137 -7.70 -1.04 12.96
C THR A 137 -7.49 -2.27 12.07
N ALA A 138 -6.71 -2.12 11.01
CA ALA A 138 -6.41 -3.21 10.10
C ALA A 138 -4.92 -3.23 9.74
N ALA A 139 -4.41 -4.43 9.50
CA ALA A 139 -3.08 -4.67 8.95
C ALA A 139 -3.23 -5.64 7.77
N SER A 140 -2.56 -5.34 6.66
CA SER A 140 -2.58 -6.20 5.48
C SER A 140 -1.19 -6.57 5.01
N VAL A 141 -1.07 -7.77 4.44
CA VAL A 141 0.14 -8.25 3.78
C VAL A 141 -0.23 -9.01 2.51
N GLU A 142 0.56 -8.84 1.47
CA GLU A 142 0.37 -9.52 0.19
C GLU A 142 1.37 -10.67 0.05
N LEU A 143 0.90 -11.74 -0.59
CA LEU A 143 1.64 -12.96 -0.82
C LEU A 143 1.38 -13.49 -2.22
N THR A 144 2.42 -13.67 -3.02
CA THR A 144 2.29 -14.25 -4.35
C THR A 144 2.69 -15.73 -4.34
N LEU A 145 1.73 -16.60 -4.67
CA LEU A 145 1.96 -18.02 -4.93
C LEU A 145 1.97 -18.26 -6.44
N SER A 146 2.49 -19.42 -6.88
CA SER A 146 2.37 -19.83 -8.28
C SER A 146 1.35 -20.96 -8.41
N TYR A 147 0.28 -20.72 -9.14
CA TYR A 147 -0.76 -21.70 -9.39
C TYR A 147 -0.67 -22.23 -10.83
N ASN A 148 -0.66 -23.54 -10.99
CA ASN A 148 -0.73 -24.22 -12.28
C ASN A 148 -2.05 -24.98 -12.35
N ALA A 149 -3.04 -24.43 -13.08
CA ALA A 149 -4.35 -25.02 -13.20
C ALA A 149 -4.35 -26.35 -13.96
N SER A 150 -3.46 -26.50 -14.97
CA SER A 150 -3.35 -27.72 -15.77
C SER A 150 -2.96 -28.94 -14.93
N ASN A 151 -2.04 -28.74 -13.99
CA ASN A 151 -1.57 -29.79 -13.09
C ASN A 151 -2.20 -29.65 -11.69
N GLY A 152 -3.09 -28.69 -11.47
CA GLY A 152 -3.63 -28.31 -10.16
C GLY A 152 -2.55 -28.18 -9.09
N LYS A 153 -1.39 -27.58 -9.38
CA LYS A 153 -0.29 -27.42 -8.42
C LYS A 153 -0.29 -26.01 -7.85
N LEU A 154 -0.03 -25.88 -6.55
CA LEU A 154 0.12 -24.61 -5.87
C LEU A 154 1.54 -24.57 -5.29
N VAL A 155 2.34 -23.62 -5.75
CA VAL A 155 3.77 -23.49 -5.41
C VAL A 155 3.99 -22.28 -4.52
N CYS A 156 4.46 -22.51 -3.29
CA CYS A 156 4.93 -21.45 -2.41
C CYS A 156 6.25 -20.87 -2.95
N PRO A 157 6.44 -19.54 -2.92
CA PRO A 157 7.71 -18.95 -3.27
C PRO A 157 8.78 -19.29 -2.21
N PRO A 158 10.07 -19.36 -2.59
CA PRO A 158 11.15 -19.76 -1.70
C PRO A 158 11.47 -18.74 -0.60
N ASN A 159 11.14 -17.46 -0.82
CA ASN A 159 11.37 -16.37 0.13
C ASN A 159 10.11 -15.54 0.26
N LEU A 160 9.51 -15.52 1.46
CA LEU A 160 8.44 -14.58 1.78
C LEU A 160 9.04 -13.36 2.41
N VAL A 161 9.02 -12.27 1.65
CA VAL A 161 9.22 -10.94 2.21
C VAL A 161 7.82 -10.39 2.45
N PRO A 162 7.43 -10.09 3.71
CA PRO A 162 6.21 -9.33 3.92
C PRO A 162 6.36 -7.99 3.21
N ALA A 163 5.61 -7.79 2.13
CA ALA A 163 5.53 -6.49 1.49
C ALA A 163 4.84 -5.55 2.47
N MET A 164 5.62 -4.67 3.10
CA MET A 164 5.08 -3.59 3.93
C MET A 164 4.41 -2.58 2.97
N GLY A 165 3.08 -2.62 2.92
CA GLY A 165 2.24 -1.66 2.20
C GLY A 165 1.46 -0.79 3.18
#